data_AF-A0A927NBG3-F1
#
_entry.id   AF-A0A927NBG3-F1
#
_cell.length_a   1.000
_cell.length_b   1.000
_cell.length_c   1.000
_cell.angle_alpha   90.00
_cell.angle_beta   90.00
_cell.angle_gamma   90.00
#
_symmetry.space_group_name_H-M   'P 1'
#
loop_
_entity.id
_entity.type
_entity.pdbx_description
1 polymer ?
#
loop_
_entity_poly.entity_id
_entity_poly.type
_entity_poly.pdbx_seq_one_letter_code
_entity_poly.pdbx_strand_id
1 'polypeptide(L)'
;MSASETARPRGPVARGGVRPGERALAPDLARGVMLLLIVLSNTGFYLWAAHHGPSGWHPIDGNALDRAVQFVMITTLDLRVYPLFAFLFGYGMMQLFLRQTAAGTPERTAVALLRRRGLGLIALGFVHAALLMAGDIIGSYGLMSLLLGWLFLRRRDRTLLVWCAVAAAVTVLATAPGVEAVLTGQLADLGTSGTELTTIVYASGEENPLVAAGTRLTTSAYVTVAGGLLSFSGMAVMLLGFWSARRRILEEPDRHLPLLRWTAVIGLAVGWSGGLLAALATSAGGTSPPRPSPRRGRCA
;
A
#
# COMPACT_ATOMS: atom_id res chain seq x y z
N MET A 1 -50.17 -35.41 28.94
CA MET A 1 -49.91 -33.96 28.82
C MET A 1 -48.43 -33.78 28.50
N SER A 2 -48.04 -33.97 27.23
CA SER A 2 -46.65 -33.88 26.79
C SER A 2 -46.46 -32.51 26.15
N ALA A 3 -45.79 -31.61 26.87
CA ALA A 3 -45.47 -30.29 26.35
C ALA A 3 -44.45 -30.44 25.21
N SER A 4 -44.87 -30.10 23.99
CA SER A 4 -43.99 -29.92 22.85
C SER A 4 -43.11 -28.70 23.10
N GLU A 5 -41.85 -28.94 23.43
CA GLU A 5 -40.83 -27.91 23.54
C GLU A 5 -40.56 -27.33 22.15
N THR A 6 -41.13 -26.16 21.89
CA THR A 6 -40.94 -25.40 20.66
C THR A 6 -39.50 -24.89 20.62
N ALA A 7 -38.66 -25.57 19.83
CA ALA A 7 -37.32 -25.12 19.52
C ALA A 7 -37.37 -23.70 18.93
N ARG A 8 -36.95 -22.69 19.71
CA ARG A 8 -36.81 -21.32 19.23
C ARG A 8 -35.86 -21.31 18.03
N PRO A 9 -36.19 -20.62 16.93
CA PRO A 9 -35.26 -20.45 15.82
C PRO A 9 -34.02 -19.72 16.34
N ARG A 10 -32.87 -20.40 16.31
CA ARG A 10 -31.58 -19.78 16.59
C ARG A 10 -31.40 -18.67 15.55
N GLY A 11 -31.44 -17.41 16.01
CA GLY A 11 -31.21 -16.26 15.14
C GLY A 11 -29.86 -16.36 14.43
N PRO A 12 -29.62 -15.62 13.33
CA PRO A 12 -28.40 -15.75 12.55
C PRO A 12 -27.20 -15.38 13.42
N VAL A 13 -26.49 -16.37 13.94
CA VAL A 13 -25.28 -16.15 14.72
C VAL A 13 -24.20 -15.79 13.71
N ALA A 14 -23.77 -14.53 13.68
CA ALA A 14 -22.62 -14.12 12.90
C ALA A 14 -21.45 -15.06 13.25
N ARG A 15 -20.86 -15.70 12.23
CA ARG A 15 -19.76 -16.66 12.47
C ARG A 15 -18.65 -15.97 13.26
N GLY A 16 -18.28 -16.57 14.40
CA GLY A 16 -17.22 -16.09 15.28
C GLY A 16 -15.83 -16.09 14.61
N GLY A 17 -14.81 -15.68 15.36
CA GLY A 17 -13.43 -15.60 14.87
C GLY A 17 -12.92 -16.92 14.28
N VAL A 18 -12.04 -16.82 13.28
CA VAL A 18 -11.44 -17.98 12.59
C VAL A 18 -10.63 -18.81 13.57
N ARG A 19 -10.99 -20.09 13.72
CA ARG A 19 -10.25 -21.04 14.57
C ARG A 19 -8.86 -21.34 13.96
N PRO A 20 -7.83 -21.65 14.77
CA PRO A 20 -6.46 -21.87 14.27
C PRO A 20 -6.35 -22.89 13.13
N GLY A 21 -7.08 -24.01 13.21
CA GLY A 21 -7.09 -25.04 12.16
C GLY A 21 -7.86 -24.67 10.88
N GLU A 22 -8.52 -23.52 10.83
CA GLU A 22 -9.21 -22.99 9.64
C GLU A 22 -8.39 -21.91 8.92
N ARG A 23 -7.16 -21.64 9.38
CA ARG A 23 -6.29 -20.60 8.83
C ARG A 23 -5.35 -21.19 7.78
N ALA A 24 -5.28 -20.54 6.63
CA ALA A 24 -4.27 -20.84 5.64
C ALA A 24 -2.92 -20.24 6.11
N LEU A 25 -1.93 -21.10 6.36
CA LEU A 25 -0.60 -20.70 6.86
C LEU A 25 0.16 -19.80 5.89
N ALA A 26 0.08 -20.07 4.59
CA ALA A 26 0.85 -19.35 3.58
C ALA A 26 0.46 -17.85 3.48
N PRO A 27 -0.83 -17.47 3.39
CA PRO A 27 -1.24 -16.06 3.43
C PRO A 27 -0.87 -15.35 4.73
N ASP A 28 -0.93 -16.02 5.87
CA ASP A 28 -0.61 -15.44 7.18
C ASP A 28 0.90 -15.16 7.31
N LEU A 29 1.75 -16.10 6.90
CA LEU A 29 3.20 -15.91 6.86
C LEU A 29 3.58 -14.80 5.86
N ALA A 30 3.00 -14.81 4.67
CA ALA A 30 3.22 -13.76 3.67
C ALA A 30 2.90 -12.38 4.24
N ARG A 31 1.79 -12.25 5.00
CA ARG A 31 1.45 -11.00 5.70
C ARG A 31 2.49 -10.58 6.72
N GLY A 32 2.95 -11.51 7.57
CA GLY A 32 3.99 -11.21 8.56
C GLY A 32 5.30 -10.75 7.92
N VAL A 33 5.76 -11.46 6.88
CA VAL A 33 6.97 -11.10 6.14
C VAL A 33 6.83 -9.73 5.48
N MET A 34 5.69 -9.43 4.86
CA MET A 34 5.46 -8.11 4.27
C MET A 34 5.48 -6.99 5.30
N LEU A 35 4.93 -7.20 6.49
CA LEU A 35 4.99 -6.18 7.55
C LEU A 35 6.44 -5.89 7.96
N LEU A 36 7.30 -6.91 8.05
CA LEU A 36 8.73 -6.71 8.29
C LEU A 36 9.39 -5.88 7.18
N LEU A 37 9.10 -6.19 5.92
CA LEU A 37 9.68 -5.45 4.79
C LEU A 37 9.13 -4.02 4.69
N ILE A 38 7.87 -3.77 5.07
CA ILE A 38 7.29 -2.43 5.18
C ILE A 38 8.02 -1.63 6.26
N VAL A 39 8.24 -2.21 7.44
CA VAL A 39 9.00 -1.56 8.52
C VAL A 39 10.39 -1.18 8.02
N LEU A 40 11.09 -2.11 7.35
CA LEU A 40 12.42 -1.87 6.83
C LEU A 40 12.45 -0.76 5.76
N SER A 41 11.49 -0.74 4.83
CA SER A 41 11.39 0.31 3.79
C SER A 41 11.09 1.69 4.40
N ASN A 42 10.45 1.76 5.56
CA ASN A 42 10.09 3.03 6.20
C ASN A 42 11.15 3.57 7.17
N THR A 43 12.26 2.87 7.43
CA THR A 43 13.28 3.33 8.38
C THR A 43 13.91 4.66 7.98
N GLY A 44 14.04 4.93 6.68
CA GLY A 44 14.67 6.15 6.16
C GLY A 44 13.97 7.43 6.62
N PHE A 45 12.64 7.40 6.72
CA PHE A 45 11.85 8.56 7.15
C PHE A 45 11.98 8.88 8.65
N TYR A 46 12.48 7.94 9.45
CA TYR A 46 12.73 8.16 10.89
C TYR A 46 14.11 8.76 11.16
N LEU A 47 14.93 8.98 10.13
CA LEU A 47 16.19 9.67 10.27
C LEU A 47 15.95 11.16 10.52
N TRP A 48 16.46 11.64 11.66
CA TRP A 48 16.27 13.02 12.11
C TRP A 48 16.77 14.02 11.08
N ALA A 49 15.87 14.90 10.64
CA ALA A 49 16.17 15.99 9.70
C ALA A 49 16.97 15.59 8.45
N ALA A 50 16.91 14.33 8.01
CA ALA A 50 17.70 13.86 6.88
C ALA A 50 17.27 14.56 5.58
N HIS A 51 18.24 14.97 4.77
CA HIS A 51 17.96 15.48 3.43
C HIS A 51 17.61 14.30 2.53
N HIS A 52 16.46 14.39 1.88
CA HIS A 52 16.02 13.38 0.93
C HIS A 52 16.27 13.84 -0.50
N GLY A 53 16.56 12.88 -1.39
CA GLY A 53 16.79 13.16 -2.80
C GLY A 53 15.52 13.63 -3.54
N PRO A 54 15.60 13.88 -4.86
CA PRO A 54 14.46 14.36 -5.66
C PRO A 54 13.21 13.48 -5.59
N SER A 55 13.35 12.19 -5.31
CA SER A 55 12.22 11.29 -5.08
C SER A 55 11.53 11.54 -3.74
N GLY A 56 12.25 12.07 -2.75
CA GLY A 56 11.77 12.30 -1.39
C GLY A 56 11.77 11.05 -0.50
N TRP A 57 12.14 9.87 -1.04
CA TRP A 57 12.04 8.58 -0.34
C TRP A 57 13.32 8.16 0.39
N HIS A 58 14.47 8.66 -0.07
CA HIS A 58 15.74 8.22 0.46
C HIS A 58 16.65 9.37 0.85
N PRO A 59 17.39 9.22 1.97
CA PRO A 59 18.47 10.12 2.31
C PRO A 59 19.52 10.21 1.20
N ILE A 60 20.11 11.39 1.02
CA ILE A 60 21.28 11.61 0.13
C ILE A 60 22.60 11.66 0.90
N ASP A 61 22.53 11.83 2.21
CA ASP A 61 23.66 11.84 3.13
C ASP A 61 23.99 10.41 3.59
N GLY A 62 25.26 10.10 3.85
CA GLY A 62 25.69 8.78 4.35
C GLY A 62 27.02 8.29 3.77
N ASN A 63 27.60 7.28 4.41
CA ASN A 63 28.83 6.62 3.99
C ASN A 63 28.57 5.58 2.86
N ALA A 64 29.62 4.89 2.40
CA ALA A 64 29.50 3.91 1.33
C ALA A 64 28.63 2.69 1.70
N LEU A 65 28.64 2.28 2.97
CA LEU A 65 27.79 1.21 3.48
C LEU A 65 26.32 1.63 3.46
N ASP A 66 26.00 2.86 3.88
CA ASP A 66 24.63 3.40 3.86
C ASP A 66 24.07 3.39 2.44
N ARG A 67 24.88 3.82 1.46
CA ARG A 67 24.53 3.78 0.03
C ARG A 67 24.35 2.37 -0.50
N ALA A 68 25.17 1.41 -0.06
CA ALA A 68 25.02 0.00 -0.45
C ALA A 68 23.74 -0.61 0.11
N VAL A 69 23.41 -0.35 1.38
CA VAL A 69 22.16 -0.79 2.00
C VAL A 69 20.96 -0.17 1.29
N GLN A 70 21.01 1.14 1.03
CA GLN A 70 19.99 1.86 0.26
C GLN A 70 19.79 1.27 -1.14
N PHE A 71 20.87 0.96 -1.86
CA PHE A 71 20.79 0.33 -3.18
C PHE A 71 20.05 -1.02 -3.13
N VAL A 72 20.34 -1.84 -2.12
CA VAL A 72 19.66 -3.12 -1.90
C VAL A 72 18.18 -2.91 -1.58
N MET A 73 17.85 -1.94 -0.73
CA MET A 73 16.45 -1.63 -0.38
C MET A 73 15.65 -1.14 -1.59
N ILE A 74 16.19 -0.21 -2.38
CA ILE A 74 15.55 0.30 -3.62
C ILE A 74 15.32 -0.84 -4.62
N THR A 75 16.29 -1.74 -4.76
CA THR A 75 16.22 -2.83 -5.73
C THR A 75 15.21 -3.90 -5.34
N THR A 76 15.17 -4.26 -4.05
CA THR A 76 14.49 -5.49 -3.60
C THR A 76 13.22 -5.25 -2.79
N LEU A 77 13.11 -4.12 -2.09
CA LEU A 77 12.05 -3.89 -1.09
C LEU A 77 11.07 -2.81 -1.54
N ASP A 78 11.59 -1.64 -1.91
CA ASP A 78 10.74 -0.45 -2.03
C ASP A 78 9.68 -0.62 -3.09
N LEU A 79 8.47 -0.14 -2.80
CA LEU A 79 7.31 -0.17 -3.68
C LEU A 79 6.83 -1.56 -4.14
N ARG A 80 7.52 -2.65 -3.75
CA ARG A 80 7.17 -4.04 -4.12
C ARG A 80 6.30 -4.72 -3.09
N VAL A 81 6.47 -4.33 -1.83
CA VAL A 81 5.72 -4.92 -0.72
C VAL A 81 4.28 -4.39 -0.70
N TYR A 82 4.05 -3.12 -1.06
CA TYR A 82 2.72 -2.50 -1.03
C TYR A 82 1.71 -3.15 -2.00
N PRO A 83 2.05 -3.45 -3.28
CA PRO A 83 1.13 -4.14 -4.17
C PRO A 83 0.74 -5.55 -3.70
N LEU A 84 1.70 -6.31 -3.15
CA LEU A 84 1.44 -7.65 -2.63
C LEU A 84 0.54 -7.58 -1.38
N PHE A 85 0.79 -6.62 -0.49
CA PHE A 85 -0.03 -6.39 0.68
C PHE A 85 -1.44 -5.97 0.30
N ALA A 86 -1.58 -5.02 -0.63
CA ALA A 86 -2.87 -4.58 -1.17
C ALA A 86 -3.64 -5.75 -1.82
N PHE A 87 -2.98 -6.59 -2.62
CA PHE A 87 -3.57 -7.80 -3.17
C PHE A 87 -4.12 -8.73 -2.07
N LEU A 88 -3.31 -9.05 -1.05
CA LEU A 88 -3.71 -9.92 0.05
C LEU A 88 -4.77 -9.31 0.97
N PHE A 89 -4.81 -7.98 1.05
CA PHE A 89 -5.85 -7.24 1.76
C PHE A 89 -7.18 -7.33 1.00
N GLY A 90 -7.19 -7.06 -0.32
CA GLY A 90 -8.36 -7.24 -1.17
C GLY A 90 -8.87 -8.69 -1.15
N TYR A 91 -7.94 -9.64 -1.28
CA TYR A 91 -8.22 -11.07 -1.16
C TYR A 91 -8.92 -11.42 0.16
N GLY A 92 -8.33 -10.99 1.28
CA GLY A 92 -8.87 -11.21 2.62
C GLY A 92 -10.24 -10.59 2.84
N MET A 93 -10.50 -9.41 2.27
CA MET A 93 -11.79 -8.76 2.35
C MET A 93 -12.88 -9.57 1.63
N MET A 94 -12.64 -9.94 0.37
CA MET A 94 -13.61 -10.74 -0.40
C MET A 94 -13.83 -12.10 0.26
N GLN A 95 -12.78 -12.73 0.78
CA GLN A 95 -12.94 -13.96 1.52
C GLN A 95 -13.76 -13.82 2.79
N LEU A 96 -13.54 -12.76 3.57
CA LEU A 96 -14.34 -12.50 4.76
C LEU A 96 -15.82 -12.36 4.38
N PHE A 97 -16.12 -11.64 3.30
CA PHE A 97 -17.47 -11.54 2.77
C PHE A 97 -18.05 -12.91 2.41
N LEU A 98 -17.34 -13.69 1.59
CA LEU A 98 -17.78 -15.01 1.12
C LEU A 98 -17.97 -16.01 2.27
N ARG A 99 -17.10 -16.00 3.28
CA ARG A 99 -17.21 -16.88 4.45
C ARG A 99 -18.39 -16.53 5.35
N GLN A 100 -18.69 -15.23 5.49
CA GLN A 100 -19.85 -14.79 6.26
C GLN A 100 -21.16 -15.17 5.55
N THR A 101 -21.27 -14.92 4.24
CA THR A 101 -22.47 -15.27 3.49
C THR A 101 -22.67 -16.78 3.37
N ALA A 102 -21.61 -17.55 3.14
CA ALA A 102 -21.67 -19.02 3.13
C ALA A 102 -22.08 -19.63 4.50
N ALA A 103 -21.83 -18.91 5.59
CA ALA A 103 -22.25 -19.31 6.94
C ALA A 103 -23.71 -18.91 7.26
N GLY A 104 -24.45 -18.32 6.32
CA GLY A 104 -25.83 -17.87 6.52
C GLY A 104 -25.95 -16.49 7.18
N THR A 105 -24.84 -15.77 7.41
CA THR A 105 -24.90 -14.38 7.89
C THR A 105 -25.59 -13.51 6.83
N PRO A 106 -26.61 -12.69 7.21
CA PRO A 106 -27.24 -11.78 6.27
C PRO A 106 -26.22 -10.88 5.58
N GLU A 107 -26.36 -10.72 4.26
CA GLU A 107 -25.38 -9.97 3.46
C GLU A 107 -25.15 -8.55 3.99
N ARG A 108 -26.21 -7.87 4.43
CA ARG A 108 -26.14 -6.53 5.04
C ARG A 108 -25.21 -6.52 6.27
N THR A 109 -25.25 -7.56 7.08
CA THR A 109 -24.40 -7.71 8.27
C THR A 109 -22.95 -7.97 7.87
N ALA A 110 -22.71 -8.79 6.84
CA ALA A 110 -21.37 -9.02 6.31
C ALA A 110 -20.75 -7.71 5.74
N VAL A 111 -21.52 -6.94 4.97
CA VAL A 111 -21.10 -5.63 4.45
C VAL A 111 -20.86 -4.63 5.59
N ALA A 112 -21.73 -4.60 6.61
CA ALA A 112 -21.55 -3.73 7.78
C ALA A 112 -20.27 -4.07 8.54
N LEU A 113 -19.89 -5.35 8.66
CA LEU A 113 -18.62 -5.77 9.24
C LEU A 113 -17.42 -5.23 8.46
N LEU A 114 -17.46 -5.35 7.12
CA LEU A 114 -16.41 -4.79 6.26
C LEU A 114 -16.29 -3.26 6.43
N ARG A 115 -17.43 -2.55 6.46
CA ARG A 115 -17.46 -1.10 6.66
C ARG A 115 -16.87 -0.70 8.02
N ARG A 116 -17.25 -1.41 9.10
CA ARG A 116 -16.70 -1.16 10.44
C ARG A 116 -15.19 -1.38 10.48
N ARG A 117 -14.68 -2.43 9.83
CA ARG A 117 -13.24 -2.69 9.73
C ARG A 117 -12.53 -1.61 8.90
N GLY A 118 -13.10 -1.20 7.78
CA GLY A 118 -12.57 -0.12 6.95
C GLY A 118 -12.49 1.21 7.70
N LEU A 119 -13.55 1.59 8.42
CA LEU A 119 -13.57 2.78 9.28
C LEU A 119 -12.56 2.66 10.44
N GLY A 120 -12.43 1.48 11.03
CA GLY A 120 -11.42 1.20 12.05
C GLY A 120 -9.99 1.37 11.54
N LEU A 121 -9.71 0.97 10.29
CA LEU A 121 -8.42 1.19 9.66
C LEU A 121 -8.16 2.67 9.36
N ILE A 122 -9.17 3.43 8.95
CA ILE A 122 -9.04 4.89 8.78
C ILE A 122 -8.70 5.55 10.11
N ALA A 123 -9.43 5.23 11.17
CA ALA A 123 -9.17 5.76 12.51
C ALA A 123 -7.76 5.36 13.01
N LEU A 124 -7.39 4.09 12.84
CA LEU A 124 -6.05 3.60 13.19
C LEU A 124 -4.97 4.33 12.39
N GLY A 125 -5.22 4.61 11.11
CA GLY A 125 -4.28 5.34 10.25
C GLY A 125 -4.06 6.78 10.71
N PHE A 126 -5.11 7.48 11.15
CA PHE A 126 -4.94 8.82 11.74
C PHE A 126 -4.21 8.79 13.09
N VAL A 127 -4.45 7.77 13.92
CA VAL A 127 -3.68 7.59 15.16
C VAL A 127 -2.22 7.29 14.86
N HIS A 128 -1.96 6.41 13.89
CA HIS A 128 -0.62 6.12 13.40
C HIS A 128 0.04 7.38 12.85
N ALA A 129 -0.69 8.20 12.10
CA ALA A 129 -0.16 9.44 11.54
C ALA A 129 0.24 10.46 12.60
N ALA A 130 -0.64 10.69 13.58
CA ALA A 130 -0.35 11.61 14.68
C ALA A 130 0.89 11.19 15.48
N LEU A 131 1.04 9.88 15.73
CA LEU A 131 2.06 9.36 16.65
C LEU A 131 3.39 9.01 15.95
N LEU A 132 3.32 8.44 14.75
CA LEU A 132 4.45 7.76 14.13
C LEU A 132 4.91 8.43 12.83
N MET A 133 4.03 8.58 11.84
CA MET A 133 4.43 9.05 10.51
C MET A 133 3.25 9.51 9.63
N ALA A 134 3.41 10.63 8.92
CA ALA A 134 2.38 11.18 8.02
C ALA A 134 1.98 10.32 6.80
N GLY A 135 2.85 9.42 6.34
CA GLY A 135 2.72 8.66 5.09
C GLY A 135 2.10 7.27 5.24
N ASP A 136 1.11 7.10 6.12
CA ASP A 136 0.58 5.77 6.41
C ASP A 136 -0.32 5.19 5.30
N ILE A 137 -0.13 3.90 5.03
CA ILE A 137 -0.94 3.11 4.11
C ILE A 137 -2.23 2.57 4.75
N ILE A 138 -2.29 2.45 6.09
CA ILE A 138 -3.45 1.84 6.77
C ILE A 138 -4.71 2.66 6.51
N GLY A 139 -4.63 3.99 6.64
CA GLY A 139 -5.74 4.90 6.37
C GLY A 139 -6.23 4.80 4.92
N SER A 140 -5.29 4.87 3.97
CA SER A 140 -5.56 4.73 2.53
C SER A 140 -6.24 3.41 2.20
N TYR A 141 -5.78 2.29 2.76
CA TYR A 141 -6.42 1.00 2.56
C TYR A 141 -7.78 0.91 3.23
N GLY A 142 -7.96 1.51 4.40
CA GLY A 142 -9.27 1.65 5.02
C GLY A 142 -10.26 2.34 4.08
N LEU A 143 -9.87 3.46 3.47
CA LEU A 143 -10.70 4.19 2.51
C LEU A 143 -10.96 3.40 1.22
N MET A 144 -9.89 2.81 0.64
CA MET A 144 -9.99 1.98 -0.55
C MET A 144 -10.89 0.75 -0.30
N SER A 145 -10.85 0.20 0.92
CA SER A 145 -11.72 -0.89 1.35
C SER A 145 -13.21 -0.51 1.30
N LEU A 146 -13.54 0.71 1.72
CA LEU A 146 -14.91 1.22 1.70
C LEU A 146 -15.37 1.49 0.27
N LEU A 147 -14.51 2.12 -0.54
CA LEU A 147 -14.78 2.45 -1.94
C LEU A 147 -15.00 1.19 -2.78
N LEU A 148 -14.03 0.27 -2.76
CA LEU A 148 -14.10 -0.96 -3.54
C LEU A 148 -15.16 -1.90 -3.00
N GLY A 149 -15.33 -1.93 -1.67
CA GLY A 149 -16.41 -2.62 -1.00
C GLY A 149 -17.77 -2.20 -1.55
N TRP A 150 -18.02 -0.90 -1.57
CA TRP A 150 -19.25 -0.31 -2.07
C TRP A 150 -19.48 -0.55 -3.57
N LEU A 151 -18.44 -0.38 -4.40
CA LEU A 151 -18.59 -0.41 -5.85
C LEU A 151 -18.56 -1.83 -6.46
N PHE A 152 -17.75 -2.74 -5.90
CA PHE A 152 -17.34 -3.98 -6.56
C PHE A 152 -17.73 -5.29 -5.87
N LEU A 153 -18.14 -5.29 -4.59
CA LEU A 153 -18.45 -6.55 -3.87
C LEU A 153 -19.45 -7.45 -4.62
N ARG A 154 -20.46 -6.84 -5.24
CA ARG A 154 -21.56 -7.52 -5.96
C ARG A 154 -21.36 -7.61 -7.47
N ARG A 155 -20.25 -7.08 -7.99
CA ARG A 155 -20.02 -7.04 -9.45
C ARG A 155 -19.55 -8.39 -9.95
N ARG A 156 -19.84 -8.70 -11.21
CA ARG A 156 -19.39 -9.95 -11.86
C ARG A 156 -17.88 -9.95 -12.06
N ASP A 157 -17.27 -11.13 -12.16
CA ASP A 157 -15.83 -11.29 -12.37
C ASP A 157 -15.31 -10.52 -13.59
N ARG A 158 -16.07 -10.49 -14.69
CA ARG A 158 -15.74 -9.70 -15.88
C ARG A 158 -15.59 -8.21 -15.55
N THR A 159 -16.47 -7.66 -14.71
CA THR A 159 -16.39 -6.26 -14.29
C THR A 159 -15.14 -6.02 -13.43
N LEU A 160 -14.79 -6.95 -12.53
CA LEU A 160 -13.57 -6.82 -11.73
C LEU A 160 -12.32 -6.77 -12.60
N LEU A 161 -12.22 -7.67 -13.60
CA LEU A 161 -11.08 -7.74 -14.50
C LEU A 161 -11.00 -6.54 -15.45
N VAL A 162 -12.12 -6.05 -15.97
CA VAL A 162 -12.15 -4.83 -16.81
C VAL A 162 -11.64 -3.63 -16.01
N TRP A 163 -12.14 -3.43 -14.79
CA TRP A 163 -11.69 -2.32 -13.95
C TRP A 163 -10.26 -2.47 -13.44
N CYS A 164 -9.80 -3.71 -13.23
CA CYS A 164 -8.38 -3.99 -13.00
C CYS A 164 -7.52 -3.56 -14.20
N ALA A 165 -7.93 -3.90 -15.42
CA ALA A 165 -7.22 -3.51 -16.64
C ALA A 165 -7.25 -1.99 -16.88
N VAL A 166 -8.40 -1.33 -16.66
CA VAL A 166 -8.53 0.13 -16.74
C VAL A 166 -7.60 0.80 -15.72
N ALA A 167 -7.61 0.36 -14.46
CA ALA A 167 -6.77 0.95 -13.43
C ALA A 167 -5.26 0.70 -13.70
N ALA A 168 -4.90 -0.47 -14.24
CA ALA A 168 -3.54 -0.74 -14.69
C ALA A 168 -3.13 0.17 -15.87
N ALA A 169 -4.00 0.34 -16.86
CA ALA A 169 -3.75 1.23 -17.99
C ALA A 169 -3.58 2.69 -17.55
N VAL A 170 -4.43 3.18 -16.65
CA VAL A 170 -4.28 4.53 -16.07
C VAL A 170 -2.96 4.67 -15.33
N THR A 171 -2.53 3.65 -14.60
CA THR A 171 -1.22 3.64 -13.91
C THR A 171 -0.05 3.73 -14.91
N VAL A 172 -0.11 2.97 -16.00
CA VAL A 172 0.91 3.02 -17.07
C VAL A 172 0.93 4.40 -17.73
N LEU A 173 -0.23 4.96 -18.05
CA LEU A 173 -0.32 6.29 -18.65
C LEU A 173 0.17 7.40 -17.70
N ALA A 174 -0.15 7.30 -16.41
CA ALA A 174 0.29 8.26 -15.40
C ALA A 174 1.82 8.23 -15.17
N THR A 175 2.47 7.10 -15.43
CA THR A 175 3.93 6.95 -15.30
C THR A 175 4.70 7.29 -16.57
N ALA A 176 4.02 7.43 -17.72
CA ALA A 176 4.63 7.70 -19.01
C ALA A 176 5.50 8.98 -19.04
N PRO A 177 5.09 10.14 -18.48
CA PRO A 177 5.93 11.34 -18.48
C PRO A 177 7.24 11.16 -17.71
N GLY A 178 7.21 10.37 -16.62
CA GLY A 178 8.41 10.04 -15.85
C GLY A 178 9.36 9.15 -16.65
N VAL A 179 8.83 8.16 -17.35
CA VAL A 179 9.62 7.29 -18.25
C VAL A 179 10.22 8.11 -19.39
N GLU A 180 9.44 8.99 -20.02
CA GLU A 180 9.93 9.89 -21.06
C GLU A 180 11.08 10.76 -20.56
N ALA A 181 10.93 11.39 -19.39
CA ALA A 181 11.98 12.22 -18.80
C ALA A 181 13.26 11.43 -18.44
N VAL A 182 13.15 10.14 -18.09
CA VAL A 182 14.33 9.25 -17.95
C VAL A 182 15.00 9.07 -19.32
N LEU A 183 14.23 8.76 -20.35
CA LEU A 183 14.74 8.47 -21.69
C LEU A 183 15.35 9.71 -22.38
N THR A 184 14.82 10.91 -22.12
CA THR A 184 15.32 12.16 -22.70
C THR A 184 16.37 12.87 -21.83
N GLY A 185 16.67 12.33 -20.64
CA GLY A 185 17.62 12.94 -19.69
C GLY A 185 17.09 14.21 -19.00
N GLN A 186 15.78 14.46 -19.06
CA GLN A 186 15.11 15.64 -18.48
C GLN A 186 14.52 15.40 -17.09
N LEU A 187 14.97 14.33 -16.40
CA LEU A 187 14.46 13.97 -15.08
C LEU A 187 14.59 15.10 -14.05
N ALA A 188 15.64 15.93 -14.18
CA ALA A 188 15.89 17.06 -13.29
C ALA A 188 14.82 18.16 -13.41
N ASP A 189 14.21 18.34 -14.59
CA ASP A 189 13.20 19.37 -14.85
C ASP A 189 11.85 19.02 -14.21
N LEU A 190 11.60 17.73 -13.96
CA LEU A 190 10.43 17.26 -13.19
C LEU A 190 10.59 17.44 -11.67
N GLY A 191 11.82 17.58 -11.17
CA GLY A 191 12.14 17.64 -9.74
C GLY A 191 12.28 19.05 -9.15
N THR A 192 12.18 20.11 -9.97
CA THR A 192 12.38 21.51 -9.53
C THR A 192 11.09 22.26 -9.20
N SER A 193 9.92 21.64 -9.36
CA SER A 193 8.62 22.26 -9.12
C SER A 193 8.25 22.24 -7.64
N GLY A 194 8.84 23.17 -6.86
CA GLY A 194 8.27 23.73 -5.62
C GLY A 194 7.76 22.75 -4.55
N THR A 195 8.21 21.50 -4.58
CA THR A 195 7.74 20.44 -3.68
C THR A 195 8.44 20.65 -2.35
N GLU A 196 7.65 20.88 -1.29
CA GLU A 196 8.20 21.02 0.06
C GLU A 196 9.07 19.80 0.41
N LEU A 197 10.21 20.05 1.04
CA LEU A 197 11.13 19.00 1.48
C LEU A 197 10.37 17.93 2.27
N THR A 198 10.60 16.64 1.98
CA THR A 198 9.99 15.51 2.72
C THR A 198 10.10 15.71 4.24
N THR A 199 11.22 16.27 4.70
CA THR A 199 11.49 16.61 6.10
C THR A 199 10.40 17.50 6.74
N ILE A 200 9.87 18.45 5.97
CA ILE A 200 8.81 19.39 6.40
C ILE A 200 7.46 18.68 6.38
N VAL A 201 7.14 18.01 5.27
CA VAL A 201 5.84 17.33 5.05
C VAL A 201 5.60 16.20 6.06
N TYR A 202 6.65 15.52 6.52
CA TYR A 202 6.59 14.46 7.52
C TYR A 202 6.88 14.95 8.95
N ALA A 203 7.24 16.23 9.11
CA ALA A 203 7.66 16.84 10.37
C ALA A 203 8.73 15.98 11.10
N SER A 204 9.77 15.56 10.38
CA SER A 204 10.84 14.71 10.93
C SER A 204 11.97 15.51 11.60
N GLY A 205 12.02 16.83 11.38
CA GLY A 205 12.91 17.76 12.09
C GLY A 205 12.18 18.68 13.07
N GLU A 206 10.90 18.44 13.34
CA GLU A 206 10.10 19.26 14.27
C GLU A 206 10.32 18.79 15.70
N GLU A 207 10.80 19.68 16.56
CA GLU A 207 11.10 19.37 17.97
C GLU A 207 9.82 19.37 18.83
N ASN A 208 8.80 20.15 18.45
CA ASN A 208 7.55 20.20 19.21
C ASN A 208 6.62 19.05 18.79
N PRO A 209 6.32 18.09 19.67
CA PRO A 209 5.52 16.92 19.30
C PRO A 209 4.08 17.26 18.92
N LEU A 210 3.51 18.35 19.44
CA LEU A 210 2.14 18.77 19.09
C LEU A 210 2.08 19.40 17.70
N VAL A 211 3.09 20.21 17.35
CA VAL A 211 3.22 20.79 16.01
C VAL A 211 3.49 19.68 14.99
N ALA A 212 4.39 18.75 15.33
CA ALA A 212 4.68 17.59 14.49
C ALA A 212 3.44 16.73 14.25
N ALA A 213 2.65 16.44 15.29
CA ALA A 213 1.40 15.70 15.15
C ALA A 213 0.37 16.44 14.27
N GLY A 214 0.27 17.77 14.40
CA GLY A 214 -0.58 18.60 13.56
C GLY A 214 -0.22 18.50 12.07
N THR A 215 1.06 18.70 11.74
CA THR A 215 1.57 18.58 10.37
C THR A 215 1.40 17.16 9.81
N ARG A 216 1.65 16.12 10.62
CA ARG A 216 1.48 14.74 10.17
C ARG A 216 0.01 14.42 9.89
N LEU A 217 -0.92 14.95 10.69
CA LEU A 217 -2.36 14.77 10.47
C LEU A 217 -2.85 15.45 9.19
N THR A 218 -2.38 16.67 8.89
CA THR A 218 -2.76 17.39 7.66
C THR A 218 -2.20 16.67 6.42
N THR A 219 -0.92 16.30 6.44
CA THR A 219 -0.31 15.49 5.39
C THR A 219 -1.01 14.14 5.24
N SER A 220 -1.28 13.44 6.33
CA SER A 220 -1.94 12.12 6.29
C SER A 220 -3.37 12.20 5.77
N ALA A 221 -4.10 13.29 6.00
CA ALA A 221 -5.43 13.48 5.42
C ALA A 221 -5.34 13.54 3.89
N TYR A 222 -4.38 14.32 3.36
CA TYR A 222 -4.13 14.38 1.92
C TYR A 222 -3.69 13.02 1.37
N VAL A 223 -2.70 12.37 1.99
CA VAL A 223 -2.18 11.05 1.57
C VAL A 223 -3.26 9.99 1.62
N THR A 224 -4.12 9.98 2.65
CA THR A 224 -5.22 9.01 2.78
C THR A 224 -6.25 9.18 1.69
N VAL A 225 -6.63 10.42 1.37
CA VAL A 225 -7.63 10.69 0.32
C VAL A 225 -7.04 10.42 -1.06
N ALA A 226 -5.87 10.98 -1.36
CA ALA A 226 -5.19 10.77 -2.64
C ALA A 226 -4.82 9.29 -2.84
N GLY A 227 -4.19 8.66 -1.86
CA GLY A 227 -3.81 7.25 -1.89
C GLY A 227 -5.00 6.30 -1.87
N GLY A 228 -6.07 6.62 -1.17
CA GLY A 228 -7.26 5.76 -1.09
C GLY A 228 -8.20 5.86 -2.29
N LEU A 229 -8.28 7.03 -2.94
CA LEU A 229 -9.21 7.27 -4.06
C LEU A 229 -8.52 7.31 -5.43
N LEU A 230 -7.27 7.78 -5.51
CA LEU A 230 -6.55 8.01 -6.77
C LEU A 230 -5.44 6.98 -7.03
N SER A 231 -5.16 6.05 -6.09
CA SER A 231 -4.18 4.99 -6.31
C SER A 231 -4.74 3.89 -7.21
N PHE A 232 -4.72 4.14 -8.52
CA PHE A 232 -5.20 3.16 -9.52
C PHE A 232 -4.41 1.85 -9.46
N SER A 233 -3.11 1.88 -9.18
CA SER A 233 -2.31 0.66 -8.96
C SER A 233 -2.85 -0.15 -7.78
N GLY A 234 -3.15 0.51 -6.65
CA GLY A 234 -3.74 -0.13 -5.47
C GLY A 234 -5.11 -0.74 -5.76
N MET A 235 -5.95 -0.01 -6.50
CA MET A 235 -7.27 -0.49 -6.92
C MET A 235 -7.15 -1.73 -7.82
N ALA A 236 -6.24 -1.73 -8.79
CA ALA A 236 -6.03 -2.86 -9.70
C ALA A 236 -5.70 -4.14 -8.94
N VAL A 237 -4.69 -4.09 -8.05
CA VAL A 237 -4.24 -5.27 -7.30
C VAL A 237 -5.26 -5.73 -6.25
N MET A 238 -5.99 -4.81 -5.61
CA MET A 238 -7.07 -5.19 -4.69
C MET A 238 -8.24 -5.88 -5.41
N LEU A 239 -8.62 -5.39 -6.61
CA LEU A 239 -9.66 -6.03 -7.44
C LEU A 239 -9.20 -7.38 -7.97
N LEU A 240 -7.92 -7.52 -8.33
CA LEU A 240 -7.33 -8.82 -8.64
C LEU A 240 -7.38 -9.76 -7.42
N GLY A 241 -7.19 -9.22 -6.21
CA GLY A 241 -7.42 -9.91 -4.95
C GLY A 241 -8.87 -10.40 -4.78
N PHE A 242 -9.86 -9.56 -5.12
CA PHE A 242 -11.29 -9.96 -5.09
C PHE A 242 -11.56 -11.11 -6.06
N TRP A 243 -11.06 -11.00 -7.28
CA TRP A 243 -11.24 -12.01 -8.32
C TRP A 243 -10.58 -13.34 -7.93
N SER A 244 -9.36 -13.31 -7.42
CA SER A 244 -8.62 -14.50 -7.00
C SER A 244 -9.26 -15.17 -5.78
N ALA A 245 -9.81 -14.40 -4.83
CA ALA A 245 -10.52 -14.93 -3.66
C ALA A 245 -11.80 -15.69 -4.05
N ARG A 246 -12.54 -15.21 -5.05
CA ARG A 246 -13.73 -15.93 -5.56
C ARG A 246 -13.38 -17.28 -6.18
N ARG A 247 -12.15 -17.43 -6.66
CA ARG A 247 -11.62 -18.66 -7.27
C ARG A 247 -10.79 -19.51 -6.34
N ARG A 248 -10.62 -19.10 -5.08
CA ARG A 248 -9.88 -19.83 -4.05
C ARG A 248 -8.42 -20.13 -4.43
N ILE A 249 -7.79 -19.23 -5.20
CA ILE A 249 -6.45 -19.46 -5.76
C ILE A 249 -5.39 -19.72 -4.68
N LEU A 250 -5.49 -19.07 -3.52
CA LEU A 250 -4.54 -19.27 -2.41
C LEU A 250 -4.99 -20.35 -1.40
N GLU A 251 -6.26 -20.76 -1.41
CA GLU A 251 -6.74 -21.87 -0.57
C GLU A 251 -6.49 -23.23 -1.22
N GLU A 252 -6.55 -23.28 -2.56
CA GLU A 252 -6.34 -24.49 -3.36
C GLU A 252 -5.09 -24.33 -4.25
N PRO A 253 -3.89 -24.07 -3.68
CA PRO A 253 -2.69 -23.72 -4.46
C PRO A 253 -2.27 -24.83 -5.42
N ASP A 254 -2.51 -26.10 -5.06
CA ASP A 254 -2.16 -27.27 -5.87
C ASP A 254 -2.82 -27.25 -7.25
N ARG A 255 -4.02 -26.66 -7.34
CA ARG A 255 -4.77 -26.53 -8.59
C ARG A 255 -4.29 -25.36 -9.46
N HIS A 256 -3.50 -24.46 -8.88
CA HIS A 256 -3.07 -23.21 -9.50
C HIS A 256 -1.53 -23.05 -9.55
N LEU A 257 -0.76 -24.12 -9.30
CA LEU A 257 0.70 -24.06 -9.26
C LEU A 257 1.35 -23.44 -10.51
N PRO A 258 0.94 -23.76 -11.76
CA PRO A 258 1.54 -23.13 -12.93
C PRO A 258 1.31 -21.62 -12.96
N LEU A 259 0.10 -21.17 -12.63
CA LEU A 259 -0.24 -19.75 -12.56
C LEU A 259 0.59 -19.04 -11.49
N LEU A 260 0.68 -19.62 -10.28
CA LEU A 260 1.43 -19.04 -9.16
C LEU A 260 2.92 -18.96 -9.46
N ARG A 261 3.49 -20.00 -10.08
CA ARG A 261 4.91 -20.03 -10.50
C ARG A 261 5.21 -18.97 -11.56
N TRP A 262 4.41 -18.90 -12.62
CA TRP A 262 4.63 -17.90 -13.67
C TRP A 262 4.45 -16.46 -13.15
N THR A 263 3.43 -16.25 -12.32
CA THR A 263 3.21 -14.94 -11.68
C THR A 263 4.39 -14.56 -10.79
N ALA A 264 4.93 -15.51 -10.01
CA ALA A 264 6.10 -15.27 -9.18
C ALA A 264 7.35 -14.97 -10.01
N VAL A 265 7.67 -15.79 -11.01
CA VAL A 265 8.87 -15.63 -11.84
C VAL A 265 8.82 -14.33 -12.64
N ILE A 266 7.72 -14.07 -13.36
CA ILE A 266 7.56 -12.86 -14.16
C ILE A 266 7.50 -11.64 -13.24
N GLY A 267 6.73 -11.71 -12.15
CA GLY A 267 6.59 -10.61 -11.20
C GLY A 267 7.90 -10.24 -10.51
N LEU A 268 8.69 -11.22 -10.09
CA LEU A 268 10.00 -11.00 -9.50
C LEU A 268 10.99 -10.45 -10.54
N ALA A 269 11.02 -11.03 -11.75
CA ALA A 269 11.91 -10.56 -12.81
C ALA A 269 11.62 -9.10 -13.18
N VAL A 270 10.35 -8.76 -13.46
CA VAL A 270 9.93 -7.39 -13.78
C VAL A 270 10.16 -6.46 -12.58
N GLY A 271 9.77 -6.89 -11.38
CA GLY A 271 9.88 -6.11 -10.16
C GLY A 271 11.33 -5.77 -9.82
N TRP A 272 12.24 -6.73 -9.82
CA TRP A 272 13.65 -6.50 -9.49
C TRP A 272 14.38 -5.78 -10.61
N SER A 273 14.06 -6.04 -11.88
CA SER A 273 14.64 -5.29 -13.01
C SER A 273 14.30 -3.80 -12.92
N GLY A 274 13.03 -3.45 -12.66
CA GLY A 274 12.63 -2.06 -12.45
C GLY A 274 13.30 -1.41 -11.23
N GLY A 275 13.58 -2.19 -10.19
CA GLY A 275 14.26 -1.72 -8.98
C GLY A 275 15.72 -1.45 -9.19
N LEU A 276 16.38 -2.36 -9.89
CA LEU A 276 17.76 -2.20 -10.28
C LEU A 276 17.94 -0.92 -11.11
N LEU A 277 17.06 -0.68 -12.08
CA LEU A 277 17.09 0.55 -12.88
C LEU A 277 16.91 1.81 -12.00
N ALA A 278 15.96 1.80 -11.07
CA ALA A 278 15.73 2.92 -10.15
C ALA A 278 16.92 3.15 -9.20
N ALA A 279 17.54 2.07 -8.69
CA ALA A 279 18.70 2.13 -7.81
C ALA A 279 19.93 2.69 -8.55
N LEU A 280 20.15 2.25 -9.79
CA LEU A 280 21.19 2.77 -10.66
C LEU A 280 21.00 4.25 -10.95
N ALA A 281 19.78 4.68 -11.32
CA ALA A 281 19.47 6.09 -11.56
C ALA A 281 19.73 6.97 -10.32
N THR A 282 19.37 6.46 -9.13
CA THR A 282 19.60 7.17 -7.85
C THR A 282 21.10 7.29 -7.54
N SER A 283 21.87 6.22 -7.78
CA SER A 283 23.32 6.21 -7.55
C SER A 283 24.09 7.12 -8.53
N ALA A 284 23.63 7.23 -9.78
CA ALA A 284 24.23 8.07 -10.81
C ALA A 284 23.91 9.56 -10.64
N GLY A 285 22.75 9.91 -10.05
CA GLY A 285 22.40 11.31 -9.76
C GLY A 285 23.26 11.95 -8.66
N GLY A 286 23.78 11.13 -7.73
CA GLY A 286 24.59 11.58 -6.59
C GLY A 286 26.03 11.99 -6.92
N THR A 287 26.48 11.88 -8.18
CA THR A 287 27.81 12.32 -8.62
C THR A 287 27.84 13.73 -9.24
N SER A 288 26.71 14.44 -9.22
CA SER A 288 26.65 15.83 -9.70
C SER A 288 27.20 16.78 -8.62
N PRO A 289 28.18 17.66 -8.91
CA PRO A 289 28.71 18.59 -7.92
C PRO A 289 27.61 19.52 -7.38
N PRO A 290 27.67 19.93 -6.09
CA PRO A 290 26.67 20.81 -5.50
C PRO A 290 26.60 22.11 -6.29
N ARG A 291 25.40 22.46 -6.77
CA ARG A 291 25.16 23.76 -7.41
C ARG A 291 25.41 24.85 -6.37
N PRO A 292 26.14 25.92 -6.71
CA PRO A 292 26.44 26.99 -5.75
C PRO A 292 25.15 27.62 -5.25
N SER A 293 25.02 27.74 -3.93
CA SER A 293 23.91 28.43 -3.28
C SER A 293 23.77 29.86 -3.84
N PRO A 294 22.55 30.37 -4.08
CA PRO A 294 22.38 31.77 -4.43
C PRO A 294 22.94 32.63 -3.29
N ARG A 295 23.97 33.43 -3.59
CA ARG A 295 24.52 34.43 -2.67
C ARG A 295 23.35 35.24 -2.14
N ARG A 296 23.10 35.18 -0.82
CA ARG A 296 22.27 36.16 -0.13
C ARG A 296 22.83 37.53 -0.49
N GLY A 297 22.10 38.26 -1.33
CA GLY A 297 22.39 39.65 -1.65
C GLY A 297 22.47 40.42 -0.35
N ARG A 298 23.62 41.04 -0.10
CA ARG A 298 23.75 42.06 0.93
C ARG A 298 22.79 43.18 0.53
N CYS A 299 21.79 43.46 1.36
CA CYS A 299 21.11 44.74 1.31
C CYS A 299 22.15 45.82 1.64
N ALA A 300 22.32 46.75 0.72
CA ALA A 300 22.92 48.06 0.97
C ALA A 300 21.80 49.06 1.23
#